data_AF-A0A398BLB1-F1
#
_entry.id   AF-A0A398BLB1-F1
#
_cell.length_a   1.000
_cell.length_b   1.000
_cell.length_c   1.000
_cell.angle_alpha   90.00
_cell.angle_beta   90.00
_cell.angle_gamma   90.00
#
_symmetry.space_group_name_H-M   'P 1'
#
loop_
_entity.id
_entity.type
_entity.pdbx_description
1 polymer ?
#
loop_
_entity_poly.entity_id
_entity_poly.type
_entity_poly.pdbx_seq_one_letter_code
_entity_poly.pdbx_strand_id
1 'polypeptide(L)'
;MPTCQHCYAKWSWRETFCKMFTFKNKLKCSSCETFQYLSKKSRNQISLLSVMPCLSSIPLLSFNLPIKIIISLQFLTIVLALIWMPFLYKLNNKDEPMW
;
A
#
# COMPACT_ATOMS: atom_id res chain seq x y z
N MET A 1 -9.18 -7.34 1.95
CA MET A 1 -8.37 -8.33 1.21
C MET A 1 -8.77 -8.30 -0.25
N PRO A 2 -7.81 -8.23 -1.18
CA PRO A 2 -8.10 -8.22 -2.59
C PRO A 2 -8.57 -9.60 -3.08
N THR A 3 -9.55 -9.60 -3.98
CA THR A 3 -10.02 -10.78 -4.70
C THR A 3 -9.40 -10.80 -6.09
N CYS A 4 -8.91 -11.97 -6.51
CA CYS A 4 -8.44 -12.16 -7.86
C CYS A 4 -9.61 -12.04 -8.85
N GLN A 5 -9.54 -11.15 -9.84
CA GLN A 5 -10.58 -11.05 -10.88
C GLN A 5 -10.66 -12.27 -11.82
N HIS A 6 -9.66 -13.13 -11.87
CA HIS A 6 -9.61 -14.26 -12.81
C HIS A 6 -10.13 -15.57 -12.21
N CYS A 7 -9.82 -15.84 -10.94
CA CYS A 7 -10.23 -17.06 -10.24
C CYS A 7 -11.13 -16.79 -9.02
N TYR A 8 -11.46 -15.52 -8.75
CA TYR A 8 -12.23 -15.07 -7.59
C TYR A 8 -11.66 -15.48 -6.23
N ALA A 9 -10.45 -16.05 -6.20
CA ALA A 9 -9.76 -16.40 -4.97
C ALA A 9 -9.42 -15.13 -4.17
N LYS A 10 -9.74 -15.15 -2.87
CA LYS A 10 -9.31 -14.11 -1.92
C LYS A 10 -7.85 -14.32 -1.58
N TRP A 11 -7.05 -13.27 -1.71
CA TRP A 11 -5.66 -13.33 -1.29
C TRP A 11 -5.58 -13.26 0.23
N SER A 12 -4.66 -14.03 0.80
CA SER A 12 -4.38 -13.92 2.23
C SER A 12 -3.71 -12.58 2.56
N TRP A 13 -3.85 -12.14 3.81
CA TRP A 13 -3.24 -10.88 4.28
C TRP A 13 -1.72 -10.93 4.11
N ARG A 14 -1.12 -12.05 4.52
CA ARG A 14 0.32 -12.30 4.43
C ARG A 14 0.81 -12.28 2.98
N GLU A 15 0.10 -12.95 2.06
CA GLU A 15 0.46 -12.88 0.63
C GLU A 15 0.39 -11.46 0.09
N THR A 16 -0.68 -10.71 0.42
CA THR A 16 -0.84 -9.33 -0.04
C THR A 16 0.29 -8.45 0.48
N PHE A 17 0.66 -8.63 1.76
CA PHE A 17 1.75 -7.89 2.39
C PHE A 17 3.12 -8.22 1.77
N CYS A 18 3.45 -9.50 1.60
CA CYS A 18 4.71 -9.92 0.94
C CYS A 18 4.79 -9.43 -0.51
N LYS A 19 3.69 -9.56 -1.26
CA LYS A 19 3.59 -9.11 -2.66
C LYS A 19 3.75 -7.59 -2.78
N MET A 20 3.18 -6.84 -1.85
CA MET A 20 3.32 -5.39 -1.78
C MET A 20 4.76 -4.97 -1.52
N PHE A 21 5.47 -5.65 -0.61
CA PHE A 21 6.88 -5.39 -0.33
C PHE A 21 7.80 -5.72 -1.51
N THR A 22 7.32 -6.49 -2.49
CA THR A 22 8.07 -6.82 -3.71
C THR A 22 8.08 -5.64 -4.70
N PHE A 23 7.27 -4.58 -4.49
CA PHE A 23 7.16 -3.38 -5.36
C PHE A 23 6.97 -3.66 -6.86
N LYS A 24 6.57 -4.89 -7.23
CA LYS A 24 6.31 -5.27 -8.62
C LYS A 24 4.88 -4.90 -8.99
N ASN A 25 4.74 -4.16 -10.09
CA ASN A 25 3.43 -3.84 -10.68
C ASN A 25 2.68 -5.08 -11.19
N LYS A 26 3.44 -6.12 -11.57
CA LYS A 26 2.93 -7.39 -12.05
C LYS A 26 2.99 -8.42 -10.93
N LEU A 27 1.84 -8.85 -10.45
CA LEU A 27 1.72 -9.80 -9.37
C LEU A 27 1.15 -11.13 -9.91
N LYS A 28 1.89 -12.23 -9.76
CA LYS A 28 1.40 -13.57 -10.13
C LYS A 28 0.43 -14.07 -9.05
N CYS A 29 -0.78 -14.49 -9.40
CA CYS A 29 -1.68 -15.14 -8.45
C CYS A 29 -1.17 -16.56 -8.11
N SER A 30 -1.21 -16.96 -6.85
CA SER A 30 -0.79 -18.30 -6.40
C SER A 30 -1.78 -19.41 -6.81
N SER A 31 -3.08 -19.11 -6.91
CA SER A 31 -4.10 -20.11 -7.28
C SER A 31 -4.24 -20.35 -8.78
N CYS A 32 -4.18 -19.30 -9.61
CA CYS A 32 -4.42 -19.42 -11.05
C CYS A 32 -3.21 -19.08 -11.91
N GLU A 33 -2.08 -18.73 -11.30
CA GLU A 33 -0.84 -18.36 -11.98
C GLU A 33 -0.91 -17.18 -12.96
N THR A 34 -2.09 -16.59 -13.12
CA THR A 34 -2.29 -15.43 -13.98
C THR A 34 -1.65 -14.20 -13.38
N PHE A 35 -1.19 -13.32 -14.26
CA PHE A 35 -0.65 -12.03 -13.88
C PHE A 35 -1.80 -11.06 -13.61
N GLN A 36 -1.72 -10.39 -12.47
CA GLN A 36 -2.63 -9.32 -12.10
C GLN A 36 -1.85 -8.03 -11.89
N TYR A 37 -2.52 -6.93 -12.15
CA TYR A 37 -1.95 -5.61 -12.05
C TYR A 37 -2.62 -4.85 -10.91
N LEU A 38 -1.83 -3.97 -10.29
CA LEU A 38 -2.37 -3.08 -9.29
C LEU A 38 -3.27 -2.03 -9.95
N SER A 39 -4.50 -1.86 -9.46
CA SER A 39 -5.41 -0.84 -10.01
C SER A 39 -4.86 0.57 -9.81
N LYS A 40 -5.18 1.49 -10.74
CA LYS A 40 -4.80 2.91 -10.70
C LYS A 40 -5.19 3.54 -9.35
N LYS A 41 -6.36 3.19 -8.79
CA LYS A 41 -6.83 3.65 -7.48
C LYS A 41 -5.93 3.21 -6.32
N SER A 42 -5.49 1.95 -6.34
CA SER A 42 -4.62 1.40 -5.31
C SER A 42 -3.21 2.00 -5.40
N ARG A 43 -2.67 2.20 -6.61
CA ARG A 43 -1.39 2.91 -6.80
C ARG A 43 -1.47 4.34 -6.26
N ASN A 44 -2.54 5.06 -6.59
CA ASN A 44 -2.70 6.43 -6.15
C ASN A 44 -2.86 6.54 -4.62
N GLN A 45 -3.60 5.61 -4.00
CA GLN A 45 -3.70 5.54 -2.54
C GLN A 45 -2.37 5.21 -1.86
N ILE A 46 -1.57 4.30 -2.42
CA ILE A 46 -0.23 3.98 -1.90
C ILE A 46 0.70 5.18 -2.03
N SER A 47 0.66 5.87 -3.18
CA SER A 47 1.43 7.09 -3.42
C SER A 47 1.06 8.19 -2.41
N LEU A 48 -0.24 8.43 -2.21
CA LEU A 48 -0.74 9.35 -1.18
C LEU A 48 -0.29 8.94 0.22
N LEU A 49 -0.41 7.66 0.58
CA LEU A 49 0.04 7.14 1.88
C LEU A 49 1.54 7.34 2.09
N SER A 50 2.35 7.29 1.02
CA SER A 50 3.79 7.54 1.10
C SER A 50 4.12 9.02 1.32
N VAL A 51 3.28 9.92 0.82
CA VAL A 51 3.48 11.38 0.94
C VAL A 51 2.93 11.93 2.26
N MET A 52 1.90 11.29 2.83
CA MET A 52 1.26 11.69 4.09
C MET A 52 2.24 11.87 5.27
N PRO A 53 3.17 10.93 5.53
CA PRO A 53 4.17 11.10 6.58
C PRO A 53 5.05 12.34 6.35
N CYS A 54 5.51 12.58 5.11
CA CYS A 54 6.32 13.76 4.80
C CYS A 54 5.56 15.06 5.07
N LEU A 55 4.27 15.12 4.70
CA LEU A 55 3.41 16.27 4.96
C LEU A 55 3.18 16.50 6.45
N SER A 56 3.00 15.44 7.25
CA SER A 56 2.80 15.58 8.70
C SER A 56 4.05 16.02 9.45
N SER A 57 5.25 15.77 8.91
CA SER A 57 6.51 16.21 9.52
C SER A 57 6.64 17.74 9.57
N ILE A 58 6.18 18.45 8.54
CA ILE A 58 6.35 19.92 8.41
C ILE A 58 5.75 20.68 9.61
N PRO A 59 4.47 20.50 9.97
CA PRO A 59 3.90 21.19 11.12
C PRO A 59 4.51 20.71 12.45
N LEU A 60 4.90 19.43 12.57
CA LEU A 60 5.54 18.90 13.78
C LEU A 60 6.87 19.59 14.10
N LEU A 61 7.65 19.94 13.07
CA LEU A 61 8.88 20.72 13.21
C LEU A 61 8.60 22.15 13.71
N SER A 62 7.47 22.77 13.33
CA SER A 62 7.10 24.11 13.80
C SER A 62 6.74 24.18 15.29
N PHE A 63 6.32 23.07 15.90
CA PHE A 63 5.99 23.01 17.33
C PHE A 63 7.20 22.85 18.25
N ASN A 64 8.44 22.87 17.73
CA ASN A 64 9.68 22.73 18.49
C ASN A 64 9.69 21.47 19.40
N LEU A 65 9.00 20.41 18.96
CA LEU A 65 8.88 19.16 19.70
C LEU A 65 10.22 18.40 19.69
N PRO A 66 10.50 17.59 20.74
CA PRO A 66 11.66 16.73 20.75
C PRO A 66 11.67 15.81 19.54
N ILE A 67 12.80 15.73 18.83
CA ILE A 67 12.98 14.91 17.63
C ILE A 67 12.58 13.45 17.88
N LYS A 68 12.82 12.92 19.09
CA LYS A 68 12.42 11.57 19.51
C LYS A 68 10.91 11.34 19.38
N ILE A 69 10.10 12.32 19.76
CA ILE A 69 8.62 12.24 19.68
C ILE A 69 8.18 12.27 18.22
N ILE A 70 8.79 13.14 17.41
CA ILE A 70 8.51 13.25 15.97
C ILE A 70 8.78 11.91 15.27
N ILE A 71 9.95 11.31 15.51
CA ILE A 71 10.32 10.01 14.94
C ILE A 71 9.37 8.90 15.41
N SER A 72 9.02 8.87 16.71
CA SER A 72 8.11 7.87 17.25
C SER A 72 6.71 7.97 16.64
N LEU A 73 6.17 9.18 16.48
CA LEU A 73 4.87 9.39 15.85
C LEU A 73 4.90 8.99 14.37
N GLN A 74 5.96 9.34 13.65
CA GLN A 74 6.14 8.97 12.25
C GLN A 74 6.21 7.47 12.05
N PHE A 75 6.94 6.78 12.93
CA PHE A 75 7.01 5.32 12.89
C PHE A 75 5.63 4.70 13.12
N LEU A 76 4.88 5.21 14.10
CA LEU A 76 3.54 4.73 14.41
C LEU A 76 2.57 4.92 13.22
N THR A 77 2.60 6.08 12.56
CA THR A 77 1.75 6.33 11.38
C THR A 77 2.10 5.42 10.22
N ILE A 78 3.38 5.15 9.96
CA ILE A 78 3.82 4.19 8.93
C ILE A 78 3.34 2.78 9.26
N VAL A 79 3.48 2.32 10.51
CA VAL A 79 3.02 0.99 10.91
C VAL A 79 1.51 0.84 10.74
N LEU A 80 0.73 1.83 11.17
CA LEU A 80 -0.73 1.83 10.98
C LEU A 80 -1.11 1.83 9.50
N ALA A 81 -0.43 2.64 8.70
CA ALA A 81 -0.62 2.71 7.25
C ALA A 81 -0.35 1.35 6.58
N LEU A 82 0.73 0.66 6.95
CA LEU A 82 1.06 -0.68 6.43
C LEU A 82 0.01 -1.74 6.79
N ILE A 83 -0.55 -1.68 8.00
CA ILE A 83 -1.64 -2.57 8.42
C ILE A 83 -2.93 -2.29 7.64
N TRP A 84 -3.20 -1.01 7.34
CA TRP A 84 -4.41 -0.59 6.62
C TRP A 84 -4.33 -0.76 5.09
N MET A 85 -3.13 -0.70 4.51
CA MET A 85 -2.89 -0.87 3.07
C MET A 85 -3.55 -2.11 2.44
N PRO A 86 -3.48 -3.33 3.01
CA PRO A 86 -4.12 -4.52 2.42
C PRO A 86 -5.66 -4.45 2.37
N PHE A 87 -6.28 -3.53 3.12
CA PHE A 87 -7.72 -3.24 3.00
C PHE A 87 -8.03 -2.31 1.81
N LEU A 88 -7.10 -1.42 1.47
CA LEU A 88 -7.21 -0.49 0.35
C LEU A 88 -6.72 -1.09 -0.99
N TYR A 89 -5.96 -2.19 -0.92
CA TYR A 89 -5.41 -2.89 -2.06
C TYR A 89 -6.52 -3.48 -2.95
N LYS A 90 -6.64 -2.96 -4.19
CA LYS A 90 -7.54 -3.49 -5.23
C LYS A 90 -6.73 -3.98 -6.43
N LEU A 91 -6.97 -5.24 -6.81
CA LEU A 91 -6.37 -5.88 -7.98
C LEU A 91 -7.26 -5.68 -9.20
N ASN A 92 -6.64 -5.44 -10.35
CA ASN A 92 -7.30 -5.38 -11.65
C ASN A 92 -6.63 -6.35 -12.63
N ASN A 93 -7.40 -6.93 -13.55
CA ASN A 93 -6.90 -7.87 -14.55
C ASN A 93 -6.22 -7.16 -15.74
N LYS A 94 -6.53 -5.88 -15.96
CA LYS A 94 -5.93 -5.05 -17.00
C LYS A 94 -4.87 -4.14 -16.38
N ASP A 95 -3.72 -4.01 -17.05
CA ASP A 95 -2.76 -2.97 -16.73
C ASP A 95 -3.41 -1.64 -17.13
N GLU A 96 -4.02 -0.96 -16.17
CA GLU A 96 -4.61 0.35 -16.41
C GLU A 96 -3.47 1.34 -16.66
N PRO A 97 -3.35 1.91 -17.86
CA PRO A 97 -2.35 2.92 -18.12
C PRO A 97 -2.53 4.10 -17.15
N MET A 98 -1.41 4.65 -16.68
CA MET A 98 -1.42 5.77 -15.75
C MET A 98 -1.85 7.10 -16.38
N TRP A 99 -1.99 7.15 -17.71
CA TRP A 99 -2.60 8.27 -18.45
C TRP A 99 -4.12 8.11 -18.46
#